data_AF-A0A8T0T656-F1
#
_entry.id   AF-A0A8T0T656-F1
#
_cell.length_a   1.000
_cell.length_b   1.000
_cell.length_c   1.000
_cell.angle_alpha   90.00
_cell.angle_beta   90.00
_cell.angle_gamma   90.00
#
_symmetry.space_group_name_H-M   'P 1'
#
loop_
_entity.id
_entity.type
_entity.pdbx_description
1 polymer ?
#
loop_
_entity_poly.entity_id
_entity_poly.type
_entity_poly.pdbx_seq_one_letter_code
_entity_poly.pdbx_strand_id
1 'polypeptide(L)'
;MAGSASVAIADVTIDACVAENSILHPHLAADMISLNGFCSSVGGLIGFSISGFLVHAIGAQGALGLLTITSALVILSGMLLKEIHTPNFPYGQAHKKFVEASGKMLTTLKCPEVWRPCVYMYVSLALSVDIQEGMFYWYTDRKAGLSFHEGFIGFMFAVGSVGSLVGVILYQNILKDHSFRSLLFSSQLMLSLSGMLDLILVLRLNLKMGIPDYYFAVIDEGVSKMINRVKWMPLLVLSSKLCPTGIEGTFYALLMSIDNIGGLTGQWVGGLLLHLLRITRTEFNNLWAAIMIRNVMRLLPLALLFLVPSSDPNSTLLPSDLLNEDDGEGHRMENIELTSLAVDRGSLPDKSPQECGKNREVLDVEQDDDGVSLLANRG
;
A
#
# COMPACT_ATOMS: atom_id res chain seq x y z
N MET A 1 12.26 -16.23 -15.93
CA MET A 1 12.99 -16.29 -14.64
C MET A 1 13.69 -14.97 -14.35
N ALA A 2 14.71 -14.54 -15.13
CA ALA A 2 15.42 -13.28 -14.89
C ALA A 2 14.52 -12.03 -14.76
N GLY A 3 13.59 -11.81 -15.71
CA GLY A 3 12.70 -10.63 -15.67
C GLY A 3 11.74 -10.57 -14.47
N SER A 4 11.35 -11.72 -13.92
CA SER A 4 10.52 -11.77 -12.70
C SER A 4 11.33 -11.37 -11.46
N ALA A 5 12.60 -11.78 -11.41
CA ALA A 5 13.50 -11.41 -10.32
C ALA A 5 13.85 -9.91 -10.35
N SER A 6 14.08 -9.32 -11.52
CA SER A 6 14.36 -7.87 -11.61
C SER A 6 13.19 -7.01 -11.17
N VAL A 7 11.94 -7.40 -11.50
CA VAL A 7 10.74 -6.69 -11.02
C VAL A 7 10.60 -6.85 -9.51
N ALA A 8 10.73 -8.07 -8.97
CA ALA A 8 10.62 -8.30 -7.53
C ALA A 8 11.70 -7.54 -6.71
N ILE A 9 12.93 -7.44 -7.21
CA ILE A 9 13.99 -6.64 -6.56
C ILE A 9 13.63 -5.15 -6.58
N ALA A 10 13.22 -4.61 -7.73
CA ALA A 10 12.87 -3.19 -7.84
C ALA A 10 11.65 -2.82 -6.96
N ASP A 11 10.62 -3.67 -6.96
CA ASP A 11 9.41 -3.52 -6.16
C ASP A 11 9.74 -3.50 -4.66
N VAL A 12 10.48 -4.50 -4.16
CA VAL A 12 10.92 -4.57 -2.77
C VAL A 12 11.84 -3.41 -2.36
N THR A 13 12.73 -2.93 -3.23
CA THR A 13 13.57 -1.75 -2.92
C THR A 13 12.73 -0.47 -2.81
N ILE A 14 11.75 -0.28 -3.68
CA ILE A 14 10.84 0.88 -3.61
C ILE A 14 9.98 0.82 -2.35
N ASP A 15 9.39 -0.35 -2.06
CA ASP A 15 8.57 -0.58 -0.87
C ASP A 15 9.38 -0.44 0.42
N ALA A 16 10.63 -0.89 0.46
CA ALA A 16 11.55 -0.67 1.58
C ALA A 16 11.82 0.82 1.83
N CYS A 17 12.10 1.59 0.77
CA CYS A 17 12.30 3.04 0.85
C CYS A 17 11.02 3.76 1.33
N VAL A 18 9.84 3.35 0.83
CA VAL A 18 8.55 3.87 1.31
C VAL A 18 8.32 3.52 2.78
N ALA A 19 8.64 2.29 3.22
CA ALA A 19 8.49 1.87 4.60
C ALA A 19 9.38 2.67 5.56
N GLU A 20 10.67 2.83 5.24
CA GLU A 20 11.63 3.63 6.00
C GLU A 20 11.17 5.09 6.14
N ASN A 21 10.83 5.75 5.01
CA ASN A 21 10.31 7.11 5.03
C ASN A 21 8.97 7.24 5.77
N SER A 22 8.13 6.19 5.76
CA SER A 22 6.87 6.17 6.51
C SER A 22 7.06 6.11 8.03
N ILE A 23 8.19 5.56 8.50
CA ILE A 23 8.57 5.55 9.93
C ILE A 23 9.21 6.87 10.32
N LEU A 24 10.07 7.44 9.47
CA LEU A 24 10.61 8.80 9.66
C LEU A 24 9.51 9.88 9.66
N HIS A 25 8.44 9.68 8.88
CA HIS A 25 7.31 10.59 8.77
C HIS A 25 5.95 9.88 8.97
N PRO A 26 5.58 9.50 10.22
CA PRO A 26 4.39 8.68 10.50
C PRO A 26 3.06 9.27 10.02
N HIS A 27 2.99 10.61 9.93
CA HIS A 27 1.83 11.36 9.46
C HIS A 27 1.70 11.37 7.92
N LEU A 28 2.78 11.10 7.17
CA LEU A 28 2.78 10.93 5.71
C LEU A 28 2.66 9.46 5.28
N ALA A 29 2.76 8.49 6.20
CA ALA A 29 2.76 7.06 5.88
C ALA A 29 1.59 6.63 4.96
N ALA A 30 0.37 7.09 5.27
CA ALA A 30 -0.82 6.81 4.45
C ALA A 30 -0.75 7.48 3.07
N ASP A 31 -0.23 8.71 3.01
CA ASP A 31 -0.12 9.53 1.81
C ASP A 31 0.93 8.97 0.83
N MET A 32 2.06 8.45 1.34
CA MET A 32 3.10 7.79 0.52
C MET A 32 2.60 6.48 -0.09
N ILE A 33 1.91 5.67 0.71
CA ILE A 33 1.36 4.38 0.28
C ILE A 33 0.16 4.58 -0.67
N SER A 34 -0.65 5.62 -0.46
CA SER A 34 -1.73 5.97 -1.38
C SER A 34 -1.21 6.53 -2.71
N LEU A 35 -0.12 7.31 -2.70
CA LEU A 35 0.58 7.76 -3.90
C LEU A 35 1.14 6.60 -4.74
N ASN A 36 1.79 5.60 -4.10
CA ASN A 36 2.19 4.37 -4.80
C ASN A 36 0.97 3.69 -5.48
N GLY A 37 -0.15 3.60 -4.75
CA GLY A 37 -1.40 3.07 -5.30
C GLY A 37 -2.02 3.89 -6.44
N PHE A 38 -1.89 5.21 -6.40
CA PHE A 38 -2.29 6.11 -7.48
C PHE A 38 -1.46 5.83 -8.74
N CYS A 39 -0.13 5.85 -8.63
CA CYS A 39 0.81 5.58 -9.72
C CYS A 39 0.57 4.19 -10.34
N SER A 40 0.40 3.16 -9.51
CA SER A 40 0.06 1.79 -9.92
C SER A 40 -1.27 1.74 -10.70
N SER A 41 -2.31 2.43 -10.24
CA SER A 41 -3.63 2.46 -10.90
C SER A 41 -3.61 3.23 -12.23
N VAL A 42 -2.88 4.35 -12.30
CA VAL A 42 -2.68 5.13 -13.54
C VAL A 42 -1.87 4.32 -14.56
N GLY A 43 -0.80 3.65 -14.13
CA GLY A 43 -0.02 2.75 -14.98
C GLY A 43 -0.87 1.60 -15.54
N GLY A 44 -1.70 0.97 -14.69
CA GLY A 44 -2.66 -0.04 -15.10
C GLY A 44 -3.71 0.48 -16.09
N LEU A 45 -4.22 1.70 -15.89
CA LEU A 45 -5.19 2.32 -16.80
C LEU A 45 -4.59 2.55 -18.20
N ILE A 46 -3.39 3.13 -18.27
CA ILE A 46 -2.66 3.35 -19.52
C ILE A 46 -2.36 2.01 -20.19
N GLY A 47 -1.84 1.05 -19.41
CA GLY A 47 -1.49 -0.29 -19.88
C GLY A 47 -2.66 -1.04 -20.51
N PHE A 48 -3.77 -1.20 -19.79
CA PHE A 48 -4.94 -1.93 -20.33
C PHE A 48 -5.59 -1.20 -21.51
N SER A 49 -5.68 0.13 -21.47
CA SER A 49 -6.26 0.93 -22.58
C SER A 49 -5.46 0.78 -23.88
N ILE A 50 -4.13 0.78 -23.80
CA ILE A 50 -3.27 0.60 -24.98
C ILE A 50 -3.21 -0.86 -25.42
N SER A 51 -3.18 -1.82 -24.48
CA SER A 51 -2.93 -3.24 -24.78
C SER A 51 -3.91 -3.85 -25.78
N GLY A 52 -5.23 -3.57 -25.65
CA GLY A 52 -6.25 -4.11 -26.54
C GLY A 52 -6.10 -3.66 -27.99
N PHE A 53 -5.78 -2.37 -28.19
CA PHE A 53 -5.50 -1.83 -29.53
C PHE A 53 -4.19 -2.39 -30.10
N LEU A 54 -3.13 -2.45 -29.28
CA LEU A 54 -1.80 -2.83 -29.74
C LEU A 54 -1.70 -4.30 -30.14
N VAL A 55 -2.36 -5.20 -29.39
CA VAL A 55 -2.42 -6.63 -29.71
C VAL A 55 -3.15 -6.87 -31.03
N HIS A 56 -4.22 -6.11 -31.31
CA HIS A 56 -4.96 -6.22 -32.58
C HIS A 56 -4.19 -5.60 -33.76
N ALA A 57 -3.44 -4.51 -33.54
CA ALA A 57 -2.75 -3.78 -34.61
C ALA A 57 -1.36 -4.35 -34.98
N ILE A 58 -0.57 -4.79 -33.98
CA ILE A 58 0.84 -5.20 -34.14
C ILE A 58 1.05 -6.69 -33.79
N GLY A 59 0.00 -7.38 -33.36
CA GLY A 59 0.05 -8.77 -32.91
C GLY A 59 0.74 -8.93 -31.55
N ALA A 60 0.64 -10.14 -30.98
CA ALA A 60 1.19 -10.44 -29.65
C ALA A 60 2.71 -10.22 -29.56
N GLN A 61 3.47 -10.52 -30.62
CA GLN A 61 4.93 -10.29 -30.63
C GLN A 61 5.30 -8.80 -30.60
N GLY A 62 4.56 -7.94 -31.32
CA GLY A 62 4.75 -6.49 -31.26
C GLY A 62 4.38 -5.90 -29.90
N ALA A 63 3.30 -6.41 -29.28
CA ALA A 63 2.89 -6.02 -27.93
C ALA A 63 3.95 -6.40 -26.87
N LEU A 64 4.52 -7.60 -26.94
CA LEU A 64 5.66 -8.00 -26.10
C LEU A 64 6.90 -7.11 -26.34
N GLY A 65 7.11 -6.67 -27.59
CA GLY A 65 8.13 -5.69 -27.92
C GLY A 65 7.94 -4.35 -27.18
N LEU A 66 6.71 -3.81 -27.13
CA LEU A 66 6.45 -2.55 -26.41
C LEU A 66 6.71 -2.66 -24.90
N LEU A 67 6.46 -3.82 -24.27
CA LEU A 67 6.76 -4.03 -22.85
C LEU A 67 8.24 -3.80 -22.50
N THR A 68 9.15 -4.00 -23.46
CA THR A 68 10.59 -3.70 -23.26
C THR A 68 10.85 -2.22 -22.97
N ILE A 69 10.03 -1.30 -23.51
CA ILE A 69 10.12 0.14 -23.22
C ILE A 69 9.81 0.40 -21.75
N THR A 70 8.77 -0.24 -21.19
CA THR A 70 8.44 -0.10 -19.77
C THR A 70 9.56 -0.64 -18.86
N SER A 71 10.22 -1.73 -19.27
CA SER A 71 11.40 -2.27 -18.57
C SER A 71 12.60 -1.32 -18.65
N ALA A 72 12.84 -0.68 -19.80
CA ALA A 72 13.89 0.32 -19.97
C ALA A 72 13.65 1.58 -19.12
N LEU A 73 12.40 2.02 -18.96
CA LEU A 73 12.04 3.12 -18.07
C LEU A 73 12.30 2.80 -16.59
N VAL A 74 12.03 1.56 -16.15
CA VAL A 74 12.38 1.12 -14.78
C VAL A 74 13.90 1.13 -14.57
N ILE A 75 14.68 0.65 -15.54
CA ILE A 75 16.16 0.71 -15.48
C ILE A 75 16.64 2.16 -15.40
N LEU A 76 16.11 3.05 -16.24
CA LEU A 76 16.46 4.48 -16.23
C LEU A 76 16.10 5.15 -14.89
N SER A 77 14.94 4.82 -14.31
CA SER A 77 14.53 5.30 -12.98
C SER A 77 15.48 4.81 -11.89
N GLY A 78 15.94 3.56 -11.95
CA GLY A 78 16.95 3.02 -11.03
C GLY A 78 18.31 3.72 -11.15
N MET A 79 18.75 4.07 -12.36
CA MET A 79 19.97 4.86 -12.58
C MET A 79 19.86 6.32 -12.11
N LEU A 80 18.64 6.87 -12.09
CA LEU A 80 18.35 8.21 -11.57
C LEU A 80 18.16 8.24 -10.05
N LEU A 81 17.92 7.08 -9.43
CA LEU A 81 17.73 6.97 -7.97
C LEU A 81 19.07 7.22 -7.27
N LYS A 82 19.20 8.40 -6.66
CA LYS A 82 20.43 8.81 -5.97
C LYS A 82 20.47 8.21 -4.56
N GLU A 83 20.87 6.95 -4.47
CA GLU A 83 21.12 6.29 -3.19
C GLU A 83 22.23 6.99 -2.39
N ILE A 84 22.09 7.00 -1.06
CA ILE A 84 23.13 7.46 -0.14
C ILE A 84 24.24 6.42 -0.15
N HIS A 85 25.26 6.64 -0.96
CA HIS A 85 26.42 5.76 -1.02
C HIS A 85 27.16 5.78 0.32
N THR A 86 27.08 4.69 1.09
CA THR A 86 27.92 4.46 2.26
C THR A 86 29.28 3.89 1.82
N PRO A 87 30.36 4.69 1.76
CA PRO A 87 31.67 4.18 1.39
C PRO A 87 32.18 3.20 2.44
N ASN A 88 33.01 2.24 2.01
CA ASN A 88 33.71 1.28 2.89
C ASN A 88 32.81 0.37 3.74
N PHE A 89 31.69 -0.15 3.21
CA PHE A 89 30.97 -1.24 3.88
C PHE A 89 31.87 -2.49 4.00
N PRO A 90 32.24 -2.92 5.22
CA PRO A 90 33.15 -4.05 5.39
C PRO A 90 32.41 -5.35 5.06
N TYR A 91 32.68 -5.92 3.88
CA TYR A 91 31.98 -7.10 3.36
C TYR A 91 32.04 -8.32 4.30
N GLY A 92 33.11 -8.46 5.09
CA GLY A 92 33.22 -9.49 6.14
C GLY A 92 32.22 -9.34 7.31
N GLN A 93 31.67 -8.14 7.50
CA GLN A 93 30.63 -7.85 8.51
C GLN A 93 29.21 -8.02 7.93
N ALA A 94 29.06 -8.19 6.61
CA ALA A 94 27.77 -8.40 5.94
C ALA A 94 27.02 -9.61 6.53
N HIS A 95 27.71 -10.74 6.70
CA HIS A 95 27.14 -11.94 7.29
C HIS A 95 26.71 -11.71 8.75
N LYS A 96 27.51 -10.97 9.55
CA LYS A 96 27.15 -10.62 10.93
C LYS A 96 25.87 -9.77 10.97
N LYS A 97 25.79 -8.70 10.16
CA LYS A 97 24.59 -7.85 10.05
C LYS A 97 23.37 -8.65 9.55
N PHE A 98 23.54 -9.57 8.60
CA PHE A 98 22.46 -10.42 8.11
C PHE A 98 21.93 -11.38 9.20
N VAL A 99 22.82 -12.02 9.97
CA VAL A 99 22.44 -12.89 11.09
C VAL A 99 21.75 -12.09 12.21
N GLU A 100 22.26 -10.89 12.51
CA GLU A 100 21.65 -9.97 13.48
C GLU A 100 20.25 -9.53 13.03
N ALA A 101 20.10 -9.07 11.78
CA ALA A 101 18.82 -8.67 11.22
C ALA A 101 17.82 -9.84 11.19
N SER A 102 18.27 -11.05 10.86
CA SER A 102 17.45 -12.27 10.92
C SER A 102 17.01 -12.61 12.35
N GLY A 103 17.89 -12.40 13.34
CA GLY A 103 17.59 -12.57 14.76
C GLY A 103 16.60 -11.54 15.30
N LYS A 104 16.77 -10.27 14.95
CA LYS A 104 15.83 -9.17 15.23
C LYS A 104 14.47 -9.47 14.60
N MET A 105 14.42 -9.77 13.29
CA MET A 105 13.21 -10.15 12.56
C MET A 105 12.46 -11.32 13.19
N LEU A 106 13.16 -12.40 13.58
CA LEU A 106 12.54 -13.55 14.26
C LEU A 106 12.04 -13.22 15.68
N THR A 107 12.63 -12.21 16.34
CA THR A 107 12.18 -11.74 17.66
C THR A 107 10.94 -10.87 17.51
N THR A 108 10.95 -9.90 16.60
CA THR A 108 9.78 -9.06 16.26
C THR A 108 8.60 -9.90 15.79
N LEU A 109 8.83 -10.94 14.97
CA LEU A 109 7.78 -11.85 14.52
C LEU A 109 7.19 -12.70 15.67
N LYS A 110 7.83 -12.81 16.84
CA LYS A 110 7.25 -13.48 18.02
C LYS A 110 6.34 -12.56 18.84
N CYS A 111 6.43 -11.23 18.67
CA CYS A 111 5.59 -10.28 19.38
C CYS A 111 4.10 -10.49 19.02
N PRO A 112 3.19 -10.62 20.00
CA PRO A 112 1.77 -10.82 19.74
C PRO A 112 1.11 -9.65 19.02
N GLU A 113 1.69 -8.46 19.04
CA GLU A 113 1.27 -7.29 18.29
C GLU A 113 1.51 -7.45 16.78
N VAL A 114 2.46 -8.32 16.39
CA VAL A 114 3.00 -8.43 15.02
C VAL A 114 2.53 -9.70 14.31
N TRP A 115 2.72 -10.90 14.89
CA TRP A 115 2.31 -12.14 14.20
C TRP A 115 0.79 -12.22 13.99
N ARG A 116 0.03 -11.56 14.87
CA ARG A 116 -1.43 -11.50 14.80
C ARG A 116 -1.93 -10.81 13.51
N PRO A 117 -1.52 -9.57 13.19
CA PRO A 117 -1.67 -8.99 11.85
C PRO A 117 -1.15 -9.87 10.72
N CYS A 118 0.04 -10.47 10.84
CA CYS A 118 0.63 -11.30 9.77
C CYS A 118 -0.27 -12.49 9.41
N VAL A 119 -0.78 -13.20 10.42
CA VAL A 119 -1.71 -14.32 10.23
C VAL A 119 -3.04 -13.83 9.65
N TYR A 120 -3.55 -12.68 10.09
CA TYR A 120 -4.76 -12.11 9.49
C TYR A 120 -4.57 -11.75 8.00
N MET A 121 -3.45 -11.13 7.63
CA MET A 121 -3.10 -10.82 6.23
C MET A 121 -3.07 -12.10 5.40
N TYR A 122 -2.24 -13.07 5.80
CA TYR A 122 -2.13 -14.36 5.12
C TYR A 122 -3.49 -15.03 4.91
N VAL A 123 -4.28 -15.16 5.98
CA VAL A 123 -5.57 -15.85 5.93
C VAL A 123 -6.62 -15.05 5.14
N SER A 124 -6.60 -13.71 5.21
CA SER A 124 -7.48 -12.84 4.41
C SER A 124 -7.25 -13.01 2.91
N LEU A 125 -6.01 -13.17 2.46
CA LEU A 125 -5.69 -13.43 1.06
C LEU A 125 -5.88 -14.91 0.68
N ALA A 126 -5.41 -15.85 1.48
CA ALA A 126 -5.55 -17.29 1.21
C ALA A 126 -7.02 -17.76 1.12
N LEU A 127 -7.92 -17.16 1.90
CA LEU A 127 -9.37 -17.42 1.83
C LEU A 127 -10.10 -16.54 0.82
N SER A 128 -9.44 -15.54 0.24
CA SER A 128 -9.93 -14.79 -0.91
C SER A 128 -9.67 -15.59 -2.19
N VAL A 129 -10.26 -16.80 -2.26
CA VAL A 129 -10.10 -17.78 -3.33
C VAL A 129 -10.28 -17.14 -4.71
N ASP A 130 -9.28 -17.30 -5.57
CA ASP A 130 -9.25 -16.73 -6.91
C ASP A 130 -9.79 -17.73 -7.94
N ILE A 131 -10.85 -17.34 -8.65
CA ILE A 131 -11.46 -18.13 -9.73
C ILE A 131 -11.37 -17.40 -11.08
N GLN A 132 -10.53 -16.36 -11.19
CA GLN A 132 -10.46 -15.49 -12.36
C GLN A 132 -10.11 -16.26 -13.64
N GLU A 133 -9.30 -17.33 -13.58
CA GLU A 133 -9.04 -18.20 -14.74
C GLU A 133 -10.31 -18.89 -15.25
N GLY A 134 -11.13 -19.45 -14.35
CA GLY A 134 -12.40 -20.11 -14.69
C GLY A 134 -13.41 -19.12 -15.26
N MET A 135 -13.50 -17.92 -14.66
CA MET A 135 -14.34 -16.82 -15.17
C MET A 135 -13.85 -16.33 -16.54
N PHE A 136 -12.55 -16.24 -16.79
CA PHE A 136 -11.99 -15.83 -18.09
C PHE A 136 -12.35 -16.81 -19.22
N TYR A 137 -12.25 -18.13 -18.96
CA TYR A 137 -12.73 -19.13 -19.93
C TYR A 137 -14.25 -19.04 -20.16
N TRP A 138 -15.04 -18.74 -19.12
CA TRP A 138 -16.47 -18.53 -19.27
C TRP A 138 -16.83 -17.22 -20.01
N TYR A 139 -16.06 -16.15 -19.83
CA TYR A 139 -16.25 -14.90 -20.58
C TYR A 139 -15.97 -15.07 -22.08
N THR A 140 -14.95 -15.86 -22.42
CA THR A 140 -14.48 -16.06 -23.81
C THR A 140 -15.20 -17.18 -24.56
N ASP A 141 -15.83 -18.14 -23.88
CA ASP A 141 -16.53 -19.24 -24.56
C ASP A 141 -17.77 -18.76 -25.35
N ARG A 142 -17.96 -19.36 -26.53
CA ARG A 142 -19.04 -19.05 -27.47
C ARG A 142 -20.32 -19.86 -27.28
N LYS A 143 -20.30 -20.93 -26.46
CA LYS A 143 -21.43 -21.87 -26.35
C LYS A 143 -22.18 -21.78 -25.03
N ALA A 144 -21.47 -21.76 -23.91
CA ALA A 144 -22.01 -21.63 -22.55
C ALA A 144 -21.72 -20.25 -21.94
N GLY A 145 -20.78 -19.52 -22.54
CA GLY A 145 -20.22 -18.27 -22.05
C GLY A 145 -20.92 -16.99 -22.52
N LEU A 146 -20.18 -15.89 -22.38
CA LEU A 146 -20.62 -14.55 -22.76
C LEU A 146 -20.15 -14.11 -24.15
N SER A 147 -19.30 -14.90 -24.82
CA SER A 147 -18.76 -14.61 -26.16
C SER A 147 -18.05 -13.25 -26.26
N PHE A 148 -17.45 -12.77 -25.17
CA PHE A 148 -16.77 -11.48 -25.15
C PHE A 148 -15.51 -11.49 -26.02
N HIS A 149 -15.35 -10.45 -26.85
CA HIS A 149 -14.16 -10.26 -27.67
C HIS A 149 -12.98 -9.84 -26.77
N GLU A 150 -11.80 -10.39 -27.03
CA GLU A 150 -10.52 -10.04 -26.37
C GLU A 150 -10.32 -8.52 -26.12
N GLY A 151 -10.62 -7.67 -27.10
CA GLY A 151 -10.49 -6.21 -26.95
C GLY A 151 -11.46 -5.60 -25.91
N PHE A 152 -12.64 -6.21 -25.72
CA PHE A 152 -13.57 -5.81 -24.66
C PHE A 152 -13.09 -6.25 -23.28
N ILE A 153 -12.43 -7.41 -23.15
CA ILE A 153 -11.83 -7.83 -21.87
C ILE A 153 -10.72 -6.84 -21.45
N GLY A 154 -9.92 -6.34 -22.40
CA GLY A 154 -8.97 -5.25 -22.16
C GLY A 154 -9.64 -3.97 -21.65
N PHE A 155 -10.76 -3.56 -22.26
CA PHE A 155 -11.56 -2.42 -21.79
C PHE A 155 -12.15 -2.65 -20.38
N MET A 156 -12.64 -3.86 -20.09
CA MET A 156 -13.15 -4.25 -18.78
C MET A 156 -12.08 -4.08 -17.69
N PHE A 157 -10.85 -4.55 -17.93
CA PHE A 157 -9.72 -4.34 -17.02
C PHE A 157 -9.27 -2.87 -16.93
N ALA A 158 -9.38 -2.08 -18.01
CA ALA A 158 -9.15 -0.64 -17.95
C ALA A 158 -10.14 0.06 -17.00
N VAL A 159 -11.43 -0.31 -17.04
CA VAL A 159 -12.42 0.14 -16.05
C VAL A 159 -12.11 -0.39 -14.64
N GLY A 160 -11.60 -1.62 -14.53
CA GLY A 160 -11.02 -2.15 -13.28
C GLY A 160 -9.93 -1.25 -12.67
N SER A 161 -9.02 -0.72 -13.51
CA SER A 161 -8.01 0.25 -13.08
C SER A 161 -8.60 1.60 -12.66
N VAL A 162 -9.67 2.07 -13.31
CA VAL A 162 -10.43 3.26 -12.84
C VAL A 162 -11.07 2.96 -11.48
N GLY A 163 -11.63 1.77 -11.27
CA GLY A 163 -12.15 1.33 -9.98
C GLY A 163 -11.07 1.32 -8.90
N SER A 164 -9.89 0.77 -9.19
CA SER A 164 -8.72 0.84 -8.30
C SER A 164 -8.36 2.28 -7.94
N LEU A 165 -8.32 3.19 -8.93
CA LEU A 165 -8.04 4.62 -8.72
C LEU A 165 -9.09 5.30 -7.83
N VAL A 166 -10.38 5.01 -8.02
CA VAL A 166 -11.45 5.47 -7.12
C VAL A 166 -11.24 4.90 -5.71
N GLY A 167 -10.80 3.65 -5.59
CA GLY A 167 -10.45 3.03 -4.30
C GLY A 167 -9.29 3.74 -3.58
N VAL A 168 -8.26 4.16 -4.31
CA VAL A 168 -7.15 4.99 -3.81
C VAL A 168 -7.68 6.32 -3.25
N ILE A 169 -8.48 7.04 -4.04
CA ILE A 169 -9.01 8.36 -3.69
C ILE A 169 -9.97 8.26 -2.50
N LEU A 170 -10.83 7.24 -2.48
CA LEU A 170 -11.75 6.96 -1.39
C LEU A 170 -11.00 6.65 -0.09
N TYR A 171 -9.92 5.86 -0.17
CA TYR A 171 -9.07 5.60 0.98
C TYR A 171 -8.42 6.88 1.52
N GLN A 172 -7.77 7.63 0.64
CA GLN A 172 -7.03 8.85 0.98
C GLN A 172 -7.89 9.97 1.56
N ASN A 173 -9.11 10.15 1.05
CA ASN A 173 -9.96 11.30 1.41
C ASN A 173 -10.96 11.01 2.53
N ILE A 174 -11.34 9.75 2.75
CA ILE A 174 -12.44 9.40 3.68
C ILE A 174 -12.02 8.33 4.69
N LEU A 175 -11.25 7.32 4.28
CA LEU A 175 -11.04 6.13 5.12
C LEU A 175 -9.75 6.17 5.94
N LYS A 176 -8.73 6.97 5.59
CA LYS A 176 -7.42 6.93 6.25
C LYS A 176 -7.44 7.20 7.76
N ASP A 177 -8.42 7.96 8.24
CA ASP A 177 -8.58 8.34 9.65
C ASP A 177 -9.45 7.35 10.46
N HIS A 178 -10.02 6.33 9.81
CA HIS A 178 -10.80 5.29 10.47
C HIS A 178 -9.91 4.16 11.00
N SER A 179 -10.34 3.51 12.09
CA SER A 179 -9.62 2.37 12.66
C SER A 179 -9.48 1.20 11.69
N PHE A 180 -8.27 0.63 11.60
CA PHE A 180 -7.94 -0.49 10.71
C PHE A 180 -8.98 -1.62 10.79
N ARG A 181 -9.40 -1.98 12.00
CA ARG A 181 -10.37 -3.05 12.23
C ARG A 181 -11.74 -2.76 11.61
N SER A 182 -12.23 -1.51 11.67
CA SER A 182 -13.51 -1.13 11.06
C SER A 182 -13.41 -1.12 9.52
N LEU A 183 -12.27 -0.67 8.98
CA LEU A 183 -12.03 -0.66 7.54
C LEU A 183 -11.93 -2.08 6.98
N LEU A 184 -11.20 -2.95 7.65
CA LEU A 184 -11.06 -4.36 7.27
C LEU A 184 -12.38 -5.12 7.40
N PHE A 185 -13.19 -4.84 8.41
CA PHE A 185 -14.56 -5.37 8.51
C PHE A 185 -15.42 -4.95 7.29
N SER A 186 -15.51 -3.64 7.05
CA SER A 186 -16.38 -3.09 6.02
C SER A 186 -15.94 -3.50 4.62
N SER A 187 -14.64 -3.41 4.31
CA SER A 187 -14.11 -3.82 3.00
C SER A 187 -14.23 -5.31 2.74
N GLN A 188 -14.03 -6.17 3.75
CA GLN A 188 -14.22 -7.63 3.60
C GLN A 188 -15.71 -8.00 3.43
N LEU A 189 -16.62 -7.31 4.13
CA LEU A 189 -18.06 -7.46 3.92
C LEU A 189 -18.48 -7.02 2.51
N MET A 190 -18.00 -5.86 2.05
CA MET A 190 -18.21 -5.38 0.67
C MET A 190 -17.59 -6.35 -0.36
N LEU A 191 -16.45 -6.98 -0.08
CA LEU A 191 -15.80 -7.95 -0.98
C LEU A 191 -16.60 -9.26 -1.13
N SER A 192 -17.33 -9.67 -0.09
CA SER A 192 -18.28 -10.78 -0.14
C SER A 192 -19.57 -10.38 -0.89
N LEU A 193 -20.07 -9.15 -0.66
CA LEU A 193 -21.25 -8.64 -1.36
C LEU A 193 -20.98 -8.46 -2.87
N SER A 194 -19.83 -7.92 -3.25
CA SER A 194 -19.40 -7.80 -4.65
C SER A 194 -19.28 -9.17 -5.32
N GLY A 195 -18.79 -10.19 -4.59
CA GLY A 195 -18.75 -11.55 -5.11
C GLY A 195 -20.12 -12.23 -5.31
N MET A 196 -21.23 -11.62 -4.87
CA MET A 196 -22.58 -12.02 -5.30
C MET A 196 -22.93 -11.51 -6.70
N LEU A 197 -22.25 -10.48 -7.22
CA LEU A 197 -22.44 -10.00 -8.59
C LEU A 197 -21.99 -11.06 -9.60
N ASP A 198 -20.83 -11.69 -9.39
CA ASP A 198 -20.39 -12.88 -10.14
C ASP A 198 -21.51 -13.95 -10.23
N LEU A 199 -22.18 -14.22 -9.10
CA LEU A 199 -23.24 -15.23 -9.01
C LEU A 199 -24.49 -14.80 -9.78
N ILE A 200 -24.89 -13.53 -9.68
CA ILE A 200 -26.00 -12.93 -10.43
C ILE A 200 -25.75 -13.02 -11.94
N LEU A 201 -24.51 -12.79 -12.38
CA LEU A 201 -24.10 -12.86 -13.79
C LEU A 201 -24.09 -14.31 -14.30
N VAL A 202 -23.49 -15.25 -13.56
CA VAL A 202 -23.44 -16.67 -13.96
C VAL A 202 -24.83 -17.31 -13.97
N LEU A 203 -25.72 -16.94 -13.04
CA LEU A 203 -27.12 -17.38 -13.04
C LEU A 203 -28.02 -16.61 -14.04
N ARG A 204 -27.46 -15.70 -14.84
CA ARG A 204 -28.17 -14.83 -15.81
C ARG A 204 -29.33 -14.04 -15.18
N LEU A 205 -29.25 -13.73 -13.89
CA LEU A 205 -30.26 -12.95 -13.16
C LEU A 205 -30.21 -11.47 -13.56
N ASN A 206 -29.07 -10.98 -14.04
CA ASN A 206 -28.92 -9.65 -14.64
C ASN A 206 -29.92 -9.41 -15.80
N LEU A 207 -30.14 -10.41 -16.66
CA LEU A 207 -31.11 -10.32 -17.76
C LEU A 207 -32.56 -10.23 -17.27
N LYS A 208 -32.89 -10.89 -16.14
CA LYS A 208 -34.21 -10.75 -15.50
C LYS A 208 -34.42 -9.37 -14.87
N MET A 209 -33.34 -8.69 -14.50
CA MET A 209 -33.35 -7.29 -14.05
C MET A 209 -33.30 -6.29 -15.23
N GLY A 210 -33.24 -6.77 -16.48
CA GLY A 210 -33.18 -5.93 -17.68
C GLY A 210 -31.80 -5.34 -18.00
N ILE A 211 -30.73 -5.80 -17.34
CA ILE A 211 -29.36 -5.26 -17.52
C ILE A 211 -28.58 -6.15 -18.49
N PRO A 212 -28.12 -5.65 -19.65
CA PRO A 212 -27.28 -6.42 -20.58
C PRO A 212 -25.97 -6.86 -19.94
N ASP A 213 -25.51 -8.07 -20.27
CA ASP A 213 -24.34 -8.69 -19.63
C ASP A 213 -23.07 -7.83 -19.73
N TYR A 214 -22.88 -7.11 -20.85
CA TYR A 214 -21.76 -6.20 -21.10
C TYR A 214 -21.61 -5.14 -19.99
N TYR A 215 -22.69 -4.42 -19.69
CA TYR A 215 -22.66 -3.36 -18.67
C TYR A 215 -22.48 -3.95 -17.27
N PHE A 216 -23.11 -5.09 -17.01
CA PHE A 216 -23.01 -5.75 -15.71
C PHE A 216 -21.56 -6.20 -15.41
N ALA A 217 -20.89 -6.84 -16.37
CA ALA A 217 -19.50 -7.30 -16.20
C ALA A 217 -18.51 -6.13 -16.02
N VAL A 218 -18.69 -5.02 -16.74
CA VAL A 218 -17.85 -3.81 -16.60
C VAL A 218 -18.02 -3.17 -15.22
N ILE A 219 -19.26 -3.09 -14.72
CA ILE A 219 -19.54 -2.53 -13.40
C ILE A 219 -18.97 -3.44 -12.30
N ASP A 220 -19.16 -4.76 -12.41
CA ASP A 220 -18.63 -5.72 -11.43
C ASP A 220 -17.10 -5.69 -11.36
N GLU A 221 -16.37 -5.71 -12.49
CA GLU A 221 -14.91 -5.59 -12.50
C GLU A 221 -14.44 -4.28 -11.84
N GLY A 222 -15.08 -3.15 -12.17
CA GLY A 222 -14.79 -1.85 -11.56
C GLY A 222 -15.00 -1.83 -10.04
N VAL A 223 -16.16 -2.31 -9.57
CA VAL A 223 -16.51 -2.36 -8.15
C VAL A 223 -15.62 -3.35 -7.38
N SER A 224 -15.39 -4.53 -7.96
CA SER A 224 -14.53 -5.57 -7.38
C SER A 224 -13.08 -5.11 -7.26
N LYS A 225 -12.50 -4.41 -8.24
CA LYS A 225 -11.15 -3.83 -8.13
C LYS A 225 -11.07 -2.67 -7.14
N MET A 226 -12.07 -1.80 -7.11
CA MET A 226 -12.19 -0.73 -6.11
C MET A 226 -12.15 -1.27 -4.68
N ILE A 227 -13.00 -2.25 -4.37
CA ILE A 227 -13.11 -2.82 -3.02
C ILE A 227 -11.81 -3.55 -2.63
N ASN A 228 -11.20 -4.30 -3.54
CA ASN A 228 -9.91 -4.95 -3.27
C ASN A 228 -8.82 -3.92 -2.96
N ARG A 229 -8.76 -2.80 -3.68
CA ARG A 229 -7.77 -1.73 -3.40
C ARG A 229 -8.00 -1.10 -2.02
N VAL A 230 -9.25 -0.80 -1.68
CA VAL A 230 -9.65 -0.30 -0.35
C VAL A 230 -9.32 -1.29 0.77
N LYS A 231 -9.41 -2.61 0.53
CA LYS A 231 -8.99 -3.63 1.50
C LYS A 231 -7.47 -3.68 1.69
N TRP A 232 -6.70 -3.55 0.62
CA TRP A 232 -5.25 -3.78 0.63
C TRP A 232 -4.47 -2.60 1.21
N MET A 233 -4.85 -1.35 0.93
CA MET A 233 -4.18 -0.16 1.45
C MET A 233 -3.99 -0.10 2.98
N PRO A 234 -5.02 -0.34 3.83
CA PRO A 234 -4.82 -0.35 5.28
C PRO A 234 -3.86 -1.45 5.75
N LEU A 235 -3.72 -2.56 5.00
CA LEU A 235 -2.74 -3.61 5.33
C LEU A 235 -1.31 -3.16 5.01
N LEU A 236 -1.09 -2.41 3.93
CA LEU A 236 0.22 -1.82 3.63
C LEU A 236 0.64 -0.79 4.69
N VAL A 237 -0.27 0.11 5.08
CA VAL A 237 -0.01 1.11 6.14
C VAL A 237 0.21 0.44 7.50
N LEU A 238 -0.50 -0.65 7.78
CA LEU A 238 -0.25 -1.46 8.97
C LEU A 238 1.12 -2.14 8.91
N SER A 239 1.51 -2.73 7.77
CA SER A 239 2.81 -3.36 7.58
C SER A 239 3.97 -2.39 7.82
N SER A 240 3.89 -1.16 7.31
CA SER A 240 4.96 -0.18 7.49
C SER A 240 5.09 0.27 8.96
N LYS A 241 3.98 0.26 9.72
CA LYS A 241 3.95 0.57 11.16
C LYS A 241 4.30 -0.60 12.08
N LEU A 242 4.40 -1.82 11.54
CA LEU A 242 4.88 -3.03 12.24
C LEU A 242 6.38 -3.30 11.99
N CYS A 243 7.03 -2.49 11.15
CA CYS A 243 8.46 -2.58 10.88
C CYS A 243 9.26 -1.93 12.03
N PRO A 244 10.20 -2.66 12.66
CA PRO A 244 11.04 -2.14 13.73
C PRO A 244 12.26 -1.39 13.18
N THR A 245 12.81 -0.48 13.97
CA THR A 245 13.90 0.42 13.55
C THR A 245 15.18 -0.37 13.20
N GLY A 246 15.86 0.05 12.13
CA GLY A 246 17.13 -0.52 11.64
C GLY A 246 17.02 -1.82 10.82
N ILE A 247 15.82 -2.39 10.64
CA ILE A 247 15.57 -3.49 9.69
C ILE A 247 14.27 -3.30 8.87
N GLU A 248 13.80 -2.06 8.76
CA GLU A 248 12.49 -1.65 8.25
C GLU A 248 12.16 -2.31 6.92
N GLY A 249 13.03 -2.10 5.92
CA GLY A 249 12.86 -2.65 4.58
C GLY A 249 12.90 -4.17 4.51
N THR A 250 13.71 -4.82 5.37
CA THR A 250 13.78 -6.30 5.42
C THR A 250 12.54 -6.88 6.08
N PHE A 251 12.01 -6.23 7.11
CA PHE A 251 10.77 -6.64 7.76
C PHE A 251 9.56 -6.40 6.86
N TYR A 252 9.50 -5.26 6.17
CA TYR A 252 8.45 -4.97 5.19
C TYR A 252 8.46 -5.98 4.05
N ALA A 253 9.63 -6.32 3.50
CA ALA A 253 9.79 -7.36 2.49
C ALA A 253 9.29 -8.75 2.96
N LEU A 254 9.46 -9.09 4.25
CA LEU A 254 8.88 -10.30 4.83
C LEU A 254 7.34 -10.23 4.83
N LEU A 255 6.75 -9.11 5.25
CA LEU A 255 5.28 -8.93 5.27
C LEU A 255 4.69 -8.99 3.86
N MET A 256 5.31 -8.35 2.87
CA MET A 256 4.92 -8.43 1.46
C MET A 256 5.12 -9.83 0.87
N SER A 257 6.11 -10.60 1.35
CA SER A 257 6.27 -12.01 1.00
C SER A 257 5.12 -12.87 1.56
N ILE A 258 4.67 -12.60 2.78
CA ILE A 258 3.51 -13.26 3.40
C ILE A 258 2.22 -12.94 2.63
N ASP A 259 2.03 -11.68 2.19
CA ASP A 259 0.92 -11.24 1.33
C ASP A 259 0.90 -12.02 0.01
N ASN A 260 2.04 -12.06 -0.70
CA ASN A 260 2.20 -12.81 -1.94
C ASN A 260 1.97 -14.33 -1.78
N ILE A 261 2.45 -14.95 -0.68
CA ILE A 261 2.17 -16.37 -0.38
C ILE A 261 0.69 -16.60 -0.08
N GLY A 262 0.01 -15.64 0.57
CA GLY A 262 -1.44 -15.64 0.76
C GLY A 262 -2.19 -15.63 -0.58
N GLY A 263 -1.82 -14.72 -1.48
CA GLY A 263 -2.39 -14.64 -2.83
C GLY A 263 -2.18 -15.92 -3.64
N LEU A 264 -0.96 -16.45 -3.65
CA LEU A 264 -0.63 -17.72 -4.32
C LEU A 264 -1.43 -18.89 -3.73
N THR A 265 -1.62 -18.93 -2.40
CA THR A 265 -2.48 -19.93 -1.74
C THR A 265 -3.93 -19.80 -2.23
N GLY A 266 -4.47 -18.58 -2.32
CA GLY A 266 -5.82 -18.33 -2.83
C GLY A 266 -6.02 -18.78 -4.28
N GLN A 267 -5.00 -18.62 -5.13
CA GLN A 267 -4.99 -19.13 -6.51
C GLN A 267 -4.91 -20.65 -6.58
N TRP A 268 -4.04 -21.29 -5.79
CA TRP A 268 -3.93 -22.75 -5.73
C TRP A 268 -5.21 -23.41 -5.23
N VAL A 269 -5.81 -22.85 -4.17
CA VAL A 269 -7.11 -23.31 -3.62
C VAL A 269 -8.22 -23.10 -4.66
N GLY A 270 -8.18 -22.00 -5.43
CA GLY A 270 -9.13 -21.73 -6.50
C GLY A 270 -9.03 -22.73 -7.66
N GLY A 271 -7.83 -22.97 -8.18
CA GLY A 271 -7.60 -24.00 -9.21
C GLY A 271 -8.00 -25.40 -8.73
N LEU A 272 -7.71 -25.75 -7.47
CA LEU A 272 -8.13 -27.00 -6.86
C LEU A 272 -9.66 -27.10 -6.72
N LEU A 273 -10.33 -26.02 -6.34
CA LEU A 273 -11.80 -25.95 -6.24
C LEU A 273 -12.47 -26.12 -7.62
N LEU A 274 -11.96 -25.45 -8.65
CA LEU A 274 -12.43 -25.61 -10.04
C LEU A 274 -12.25 -27.06 -10.52
N HIS A 275 -11.09 -27.66 -10.26
CA HIS A 275 -10.80 -29.05 -10.60
C HIS A 275 -11.72 -30.05 -9.85
N LEU A 276 -11.93 -29.85 -8.55
CA LEU A 276 -12.79 -30.72 -7.73
C LEU A 276 -14.26 -30.66 -8.17
N LEU A 277 -14.75 -29.48 -8.56
CA LEU A 277 -16.09 -29.27 -9.11
C LEU A 277 -16.22 -29.68 -10.59
N ARG A 278 -15.15 -30.23 -11.20
CA ARG A 278 -15.06 -30.61 -12.61
C ARG A 278 -15.40 -29.48 -13.58
N ILE A 279 -15.05 -28.25 -13.24
CA ILE A 279 -15.19 -27.11 -14.13
C ILE A 279 -14.03 -27.17 -15.13
N THR A 280 -14.36 -27.41 -16.39
CA THR A 280 -13.40 -27.50 -17.50
C THR A 280 -13.59 -26.34 -18.46
N ARG A 281 -12.68 -26.16 -19.42
CA ARG A 281 -12.79 -25.11 -20.46
C ARG A 281 -14.07 -25.18 -21.31
N THR A 282 -14.85 -26.25 -21.21
CA THR A 282 -16.07 -26.50 -21.99
C THR A 282 -17.30 -26.80 -21.12
N GLU A 283 -17.15 -27.02 -19.81
CA GLU A 283 -18.25 -27.38 -18.92
C GLU A 283 -18.23 -26.51 -17.65
N PHE A 284 -19.24 -25.66 -17.50
CA PHE A 284 -19.33 -24.65 -16.44
C PHE A 284 -20.51 -24.87 -15.48
N ASN A 285 -21.18 -26.03 -15.54
CA ASN A 285 -22.43 -26.31 -14.81
C ASN A 285 -22.36 -26.08 -13.29
N ASN A 286 -21.17 -26.25 -12.70
CA ASN A 286 -20.93 -26.08 -11.26
C ASN A 286 -20.28 -24.73 -10.89
N LEU A 287 -20.13 -23.79 -11.84
CA LEU A 287 -19.47 -22.49 -11.61
C LEU A 287 -20.18 -21.65 -10.54
N TRP A 288 -21.52 -21.69 -10.50
CA TRP A 288 -22.31 -21.06 -9.44
C TRP A 288 -21.95 -21.60 -8.04
N ALA A 289 -21.65 -22.90 -7.92
CA ALA A 289 -21.25 -23.53 -6.66
C ALA A 289 -19.83 -23.12 -6.25
N ALA A 290 -18.91 -23.00 -7.22
CA ALA A 290 -17.57 -22.46 -6.99
C ALA A 290 -17.63 -21.02 -6.45
N ILE A 291 -18.48 -20.16 -7.04
CA ILE A 291 -18.71 -18.79 -6.60
C ILE A 291 -19.33 -18.76 -5.19
N MET A 292 -20.32 -19.61 -4.90
CA MET A 292 -20.90 -19.71 -3.55
C MET A 292 -19.85 -20.10 -2.50
N ILE A 293 -19.02 -21.12 -2.77
CA ILE A 293 -17.95 -21.56 -1.87
C ILE A 293 -16.91 -20.44 -1.67
N ARG A 294 -16.45 -19.80 -2.75
CA ARG A 294 -15.56 -18.62 -2.71
C ARG A 294 -16.12 -17.52 -1.80
N ASN A 295 -17.41 -17.23 -1.87
CA ASN A 295 -18.01 -16.16 -1.06
C ASN A 295 -18.16 -16.52 0.43
N VAL A 296 -18.46 -17.79 0.74
CA VAL A 296 -18.43 -18.28 2.13
C VAL A 296 -17.00 -18.20 2.68
N MET A 297 -15.98 -18.59 1.90
CA MET A 297 -14.58 -18.48 2.30
C MET A 297 -14.14 -17.02 2.50
N ARG A 298 -14.63 -16.08 1.68
CA ARG A 298 -14.41 -14.63 1.89
C ARG A 298 -15.01 -14.08 3.20
N LEU A 299 -16.04 -14.70 3.76
CA LEU A 299 -16.59 -14.27 5.06
C LEU A 299 -15.76 -14.80 6.25
N LEU A 300 -15.05 -15.91 6.10
CA LEU A 300 -14.33 -16.56 7.20
C LEU A 300 -13.21 -15.70 7.85
N PRO A 301 -12.44 -14.86 7.12
CA PRO A 301 -11.53 -13.89 7.74
C PRO A 301 -12.18 -12.92 8.74
N LEU A 302 -13.48 -12.64 8.66
CA LEU A 302 -14.19 -11.79 9.62
C LEU A 302 -14.14 -12.37 11.05
N ALA A 303 -14.15 -13.71 11.19
CA ALA A 303 -14.02 -14.36 12.49
C ALA A 303 -12.62 -14.16 13.11
N LEU A 304 -11.60 -13.99 12.27
CA LEU A 304 -10.22 -13.72 12.68
C LEU A 304 -9.91 -12.23 12.82
N LEU A 305 -10.88 -11.34 12.60
CA LEU A 305 -10.68 -9.90 12.70
C LEU A 305 -10.34 -9.43 14.13
N PHE A 306 -10.61 -10.25 15.17
CA PHE A 306 -10.16 -9.97 16.54
C PHE A 306 -8.63 -9.93 16.66
N LEU A 307 -7.92 -10.54 15.70
CA LEU A 307 -6.47 -10.67 15.67
C LEU A 307 -5.80 -9.34 15.28
N VAL A 308 -6.49 -8.45 14.54
CA VAL A 308 -5.97 -7.12 14.19
C VAL A 308 -6.15 -6.16 15.36
N PRO A 309 -5.10 -5.42 15.77
CA PRO A 309 -5.21 -4.36 16.77
C PRO A 309 -6.35 -3.38 16.44
N SER A 310 -7.12 -3.01 17.46
CA SER A 310 -8.19 -2.00 17.30
C SER A 310 -7.68 -0.56 17.48
N SER A 311 -6.35 -0.40 17.53
CA SER A 311 -5.66 0.85 17.81
C SER A 311 -5.86 1.90 16.71
N ASP A 312 -5.69 3.16 17.10
CA ASP A 312 -5.73 4.32 16.18
C ASP A 312 -4.64 4.18 15.10
N PRO A 313 -4.90 4.50 13.82
CA PRO A 313 -3.89 4.55 12.78
C PRO A 313 -2.61 5.32 13.16
N ASN A 314 -2.72 6.32 14.02
CA ASN A 314 -1.60 7.18 14.45
C ASN A 314 -0.91 6.72 15.75
N SER A 315 -1.34 5.62 16.35
CA SER A 315 -0.73 5.08 17.57
C SER A 315 0.49 4.19 17.28
N THR A 316 1.51 4.29 18.13
CA THR A 316 2.71 3.44 18.08
C THR A 316 2.33 1.99 18.42
N LEU A 317 2.42 1.09 17.43
CA LEU A 317 1.99 -0.31 17.57
C LEU A 317 3.05 -1.25 18.15
N LEU A 318 4.33 -0.85 18.07
CA LEU A 318 5.47 -1.61 18.59
C LEU A 318 5.86 -1.15 20.01
N PRO A 319 6.36 -2.06 20.87
CA PRO A 319 7.03 -1.70 22.11
C PRO A 319 8.17 -0.70 21.87
N SER A 320 8.33 0.28 22.76
CA SER A 320 9.35 1.34 22.63
C SER A 320 10.79 0.79 22.53
N ASP A 321 11.05 -0.37 23.14
CA ASP A 321 12.35 -1.04 23.07
C ASP A 321 12.71 -1.53 21.66
N LEU A 322 11.72 -1.78 20.78
CA LEU A 322 11.93 -2.14 19.37
C LEU A 322 12.02 -0.93 18.44
N LEU A 323 11.92 0.29 18.98
CA LEU A 323 11.93 1.54 18.22
C LEU A 323 13.13 2.44 18.55
N ASN A 324 13.63 2.39 19.79
CA ASN A 324 14.56 3.40 20.33
C ASN A 324 16.03 2.93 20.48
N GLU A 325 16.42 1.76 19.96
CA GLU A 325 17.75 1.17 20.22
C GLU A 325 18.95 1.78 19.45
N ASP A 326 18.81 2.91 18.73
CA ASP A 326 19.92 3.51 17.94
C ASP A 326 20.12 5.04 18.09
N ASP A 327 19.58 5.69 19.13
CA ASP A 327 19.96 7.07 19.52
C ASP A 327 21.35 7.09 20.23
N GLY A 328 22.31 6.37 19.66
CA GLY A 328 23.59 6.01 20.26
C GLY A 328 24.83 6.59 19.60
N GLU A 329 24.79 7.03 18.32
CA GLU A 329 25.93 7.72 17.69
C GLU A 329 25.55 8.58 16.45
N GLY A 330 25.05 9.79 16.71
CA GLY A 330 25.32 11.00 15.93
C GLY A 330 24.99 11.04 14.43
N HIS A 331 23.79 11.51 14.08
CA HIS A 331 23.61 12.35 12.87
C HIS A 331 22.64 13.51 13.12
N ARG A 332 23.18 14.71 13.36
CA ARG A 332 22.43 15.95 13.06
C ARG A 332 22.34 16.05 11.53
N MET A 333 21.16 15.87 10.95
CA MET A 333 20.88 16.47 9.64
C MET A 333 20.39 17.89 9.87
N GLU A 334 21.00 18.84 9.15
CA GLU A 334 20.50 20.22 9.09
C GLU A 334 19.13 20.25 8.41
N ASN A 335 18.28 21.17 8.86
CA ASN A 335 17.01 21.45 8.21
C ASN A 335 17.26 21.92 6.77
N ILE A 336 16.88 21.12 5.78
CA ILE A 336 16.79 21.60 4.40
C ILE A 336 15.53 22.47 4.31
N GLU A 337 15.72 23.78 4.33
CA GLU A 337 14.64 24.73 4.09
C GLU A 337 13.98 24.46 2.73
N LEU A 338 12.65 24.38 2.75
CA LEU A 338 11.83 24.27 1.55
C LEU A 338 11.82 25.62 0.82
N THR A 339 12.82 25.90 0.00
CA THR A 339 12.91 27.15 -0.76
C THR A 339 11.72 27.30 -1.71
N SER A 340 10.70 28.03 -1.27
CA SER A 340 9.54 28.38 -2.08
C SER A 340 9.98 29.22 -3.28
N LEU A 341 9.65 28.75 -4.49
CA LEU A 341 9.82 29.49 -5.74
C LEU A 341 8.97 30.78 -5.74
N ALA A 342 9.54 31.86 -5.24
CA ALA A 342 8.99 33.20 -5.42
C ALA A 342 9.19 33.64 -6.88
N VAL A 343 8.10 33.88 -7.59
CA VAL A 343 8.10 34.35 -8.98
C VAL A 343 8.64 35.78 -9.03
N ASP A 344 9.72 35.98 -9.79
CA ASP A 344 10.33 37.30 -10.01
C ASP A 344 9.43 38.20 -10.88
N ARG A 345 9.16 39.42 -10.38
CA ARG A 345 8.58 40.53 -11.14
C ARG A 345 9.04 41.88 -10.57
N GLY A 346 10.02 42.48 -11.25
CA GLY A 346 9.93 43.90 -11.62
C GLY A 346 10.47 44.95 -10.63
N SER A 347 11.80 45.12 -10.62
CA SER A 347 12.52 46.41 -10.76
C SER A 347 11.81 47.75 -10.40
N LEU A 348 12.28 48.45 -9.35
CA LEU A 348 13.15 49.66 -9.46
C LEU A 348 13.55 50.20 -8.06
N PRO A 349 14.65 50.98 -7.90
CA PRO A 349 15.10 51.51 -6.61
C PRO A 349 14.96 53.04 -6.44
N ASP A 350 14.79 53.55 -5.21
CA ASP A 350 15.44 54.81 -4.79
C ASP A 350 15.52 55.07 -3.25
N LYS A 351 16.64 55.71 -2.85
CA LYS A 351 16.98 56.56 -1.67
C LYS A 351 16.34 56.45 -0.25
N SER A 352 17.23 56.66 0.73
CA SER A 352 17.03 57.02 2.16
C SER A 352 17.14 58.55 2.39
N PRO A 353 17.23 59.15 3.63
CA PRO A 353 16.98 58.69 5.02
C PRO A 353 16.13 59.67 5.89
N GLN A 354 16.00 59.41 7.22
CA GLN A 354 16.16 60.37 8.37
C GLN A 354 15.09 60.40 9.51
N GLU A 355 15.60 60.30 10.74
CA GLU A 355 15.14 60.62 12.12
C GLU A 355 13.65 60.77 12.54
N CYS A 356 13.23 59.89 13.46
CA CYS A 356 12.71 60.23 14.81
C CYS A 356 12.83 58.98 15.73
N GLY A 357 12.94 59.01 17.07
CA GLY A 357 13.01 60.10 18.05
C GLY A 357 13.61 59.62 19.40
N LYS A 358 13.43 60.39 20.50
CA LYS A 358 14.02 60.18 21.85
C LYS A 358 12.93 60.08 22.93
N ASN A 359 13.04 59.14 23.88
CA ASN A 359 12.78 59.38 25.31
C ASN A 359 13.25 58.23 26.21
N ARG A 360 13.68 58.59 27.43
CA ARG A 360 14.23 57.73 28.48
C ARG A 360 13.76 58.33 29.80
N GLU A 361 13.17 57.54 30.68
CA GLU A 361 13.04 57.92 32.09
C GLU A 361 13.10 56.67 32.98
N VAL A 362 13.76 56.84 34.11
CA VAL A 362 14.04 55.85 35.16
C VAL A 362 13.49 56.48 36.44
N LEU A 363 12.90 55.67 37.31
CA LEU A 363 12.44 56.14 38.62
C LEU A 363 12.71 55.06 39.67
N ASP A 364 13.87 55.17 40.30
CA ASP A 364 14.16 54.54 41.58
C ASP A 364 13.45 55.32 42.69
N VAL A 365 12.99 54.62 43.73
CA VAL A 365 12.64 55.23 45.02
C VAL A 365 13.25 54.37 46.12
N GLU A 366 14.29 54.89 46.76
CA GLU A 366 14.79 54.43 48.05
C GLU A 366 13.69 54.52 49.11
N GLN A 367 13.64 53.53 50.02
CA GLN A 367 13.37 53.87 51.41
C GLN A 367 14.24 53.05 52.35
N ASP A 368 14.80 53.78 53.30
CA ASP A 368 15.84 53.44 54.26
C ASP A 368 15.25 52.76 55.52
N ASP A 369 16.02 51.89 56.18
CA ASP A 369 15.90 51.65 57.61
C ASP A 369 17.17 51.00 58.20
N ASP A 370 17.76 51.69 59.16
CA ASP A 370 19.07 51.39 59.78
C ASP A 370 18.99 50.26 60.83
N GLY A 371 20.06 49.47 61.00
CA GLY A 371 20.00 48.29 61.87
C GLY A 371 21.32 47.62 62.26
N VAL A 372 22.37 48.38 62.58
CA VAL A 372 23.66 47.81 63.03
C VAL A 372 23.52 47.09 64.37
N SER A 373 23.99 45.84 64.47
CA SER A 373 24.35 45.20 65.75
C SER A 373 25.43 44.13 65.62
N LEU A 374 26.27 44.05 66.66
CA LEU A 374 27.57 43.37 66.70
C LEU A 374 27.50 41.90 67.15
N LEU A 375 28.52 41.16 66.72
CA LEU A 375 29.25 40.12 67.48
C LEU A 375 28.48 38.97 68.19
N ALA A 376 28.71 37.78 67.63
CA ALA A 376 29.45 36.68 68.28
C ALA A 376 28.85 35.84 69.44
N ASN A 377 28.97 34.52 69.22
CA ASN A 377 29.45 33.49 70.15
C ASN A 377 28.44 32.75 71.06
N ARG A 378 28.39 31.42 70.86
CA ARG A 378 28.08 30.33 71.80
C ARG A 378 26.76 30.37 72.61
N GLY A 379 25.84 29.51 72.19
CA GLY A 379 25.09 28.60 73.05
C GLY A 379 25.30 27.18 72.53
#